data_AF-A0A9P5MVG3-F1
#
_entry.id   AF-A0A9P5MVG3-F1
#
_cell.length_a   1.000
_cell.length_b   1.000
_cell.length_c   1.000
_cell.angle_alpha   90.00
_cell.angle_beta   90.00
_cell.angle_gamma   90.00
#
_symmetry.space_group_name_H-M   'P 1'
#
loop_
_entity.id
_entity.type
_entity.pdbx_description
1 polymer ?
#
loop_
_entity_poly.entity_id
_entity_poly.type
_entity_poly.pdbx_seq_one_letter_code
_entity_poly.pdbx_strand_id
1 'polypeptide(L)'
;MHFIDILSLSLSFLGIYGLFLSLRYLIPCYIIPFISANLSSTQTLLNHAEAINAIPPESEYRTHLDVLANRFAAMRVESNLARGPFQQLRLAIQRGLTCRLSVLYYRIEGMKSKLELAIDKQRLRVAESTTRTAVPIPAAAIATLANNVADPTLPLPATSP
;
A
#
# COMPACT_ATOMS: atom_id res chain seq x y z
N MET A 1 47.04 -15.53 34.42
CA MET A 1 45.62 -15.79 34.04
C MET A 1 44.86 -14.50 33.76
N HIS A 2 44.92 -13.48 34.63
CA HIS A 2 44.21 -12.19 34.43
C HIS A 2 44.35 -11.48 33.07
N PHE A 3 45.50 -11.56 32.39
CA PHE A 3 45.71 -10.86 31.11
C PHE A 3 44.83 -11.42 29.97
N ILE A 4 44.64 -12.75 29.93
CA ILE A 4 43.81 -13.41 28.93
C ILE A 4 42.33 -13.05 29.14
N ASP A 5 41.91 -12.94 30.40
CA ASP A 5 40.54 -12.55 30.75
C ASP A 5 40.23 -11.10 30.35
N ILE A 6 41.18 -10.18 30.57
CA ILE A 6 41.06 -8.77 30.16
C ILE A 6 41.01 -8.65 28.64
N LEU A 7 41.85 -9.39 27.91
CA LEU A 7 41.82 -9.42 26.45
C LEU A 7 40.48 -9.98 25.94
N SER A 8 40.01 -11.09 26.49
CA SER A 8 38.72 -11.69 26.14
C SER A 8 37.56 -10.72 26.37
N LEU A 9 37.54 -10.02 27.51
CA LEU A 9 36.54 -9.02 27.84
C LEU A 9 36.57 -7.84 26.84
N SER A 10 37.75 -7.33 26.52
CA SER A 10 37.90 -6.21 25.57
C SER A 10 37.49 -6.59 24.14
N LEU A 11 37.84 -7.80 23.68
CA LEU A 11 37.40 -8.36 22.39
C LEU A 11 35.88 -8.54 22.34
N SER A 12 35.27 -8.98 23.45
CA SER A 12 33.81 -9.10 23.57
C SER A 12 33.12 -7.74 23.44
N PHE A 13 33.59 -6.73 24.18
CA PHE A 13 33.06 -5.37 24.04
C PHE A 13 33.26 -4.83 22.62
N LEU A 14 34.44 -5.00 22.03
CA LEU A 14 34.72 -4.57 20.66
C LEU A 14 33.79 -5.27 19.65
N GLY A 15 33.51 -6.56 19.84
CA GLY A 15 32.55 -7.32 19.04
C GLY A 15 31.13 -6.79 19.16
N ILE A 16 30.67 -6.49 20.38
CA ILE A 16 29.33 -5.89 20.61
C ILE A 16 29.24 -4.53 19.93
N TYR A 17 30.23 -3.65 20.10
CA TYR A 17 30.25 -2.35 19.42
C TYR A 17 30.27 -2.52 17.90
N GLY A 18 31.12 -3.41 17.37
CA GLY A 18 31.17 -3.73 15.94
C GLY A 18 29.84 -4.22 15.40
N LEU A 19 29.09 -5.03 16.15
CA LEU A 19 27.75 -5.48 15.80
C LEU A 19 26.74 -4.33 15.78
N PHE A 20 26.74 -3.47 16.81
CA PHE A 20 25.87 -2.29 16.86
C PHE A 20 26.14 -1.32 15.72
N LEU A 21 27.41 -1.10 15.38
CA LEU A 21 27.82 -0.29 14.24
C LEU A 21 27.38 -0.93 12.92
N SER A 22 27.56 -2.24 12.78
CA SER A 22 27.14 -3.00 11.59
C SER A 22 25.63 -2.97 11.40
N LEU A 23 24.86 -3.12 12.47
CA LEU A 23 23.40 -3.05 12.44
C LEU A 23 22.94 -1.63 12.04
N ARG A 24 23.53 -0.58 12.63
CA ARG A 24 23.24 0.81 12.25
C ARG A 24 23.58 1.12 10.80
N TYR A 25 24.58 0.44 10.22
CA TYR A 25 24.94 0.57 8.82
C TYR A 25 23.98 -0.21 7.90
N LEU A 26 23.56 -1.41 8.30
CA LEU A 26 22.72 -2.27 7.49
C LEU A 26 21.27 -1.77 7.42
N ILE A 27 20.77 -1.13 8.48
CA ILE A 27 19.41 -0.61 8.57
C ILE A 27 19.07 0.36 7.41
N PRO A 28 19.84 1.44 7.14
CA PRO A 28 19.60 2.30 5.97
C PRO A 28 19.61 1.52 4.65
N CYS A 29 20.56 0.61 4.47
CA CYS A 29 20.71 -0.17 3.23
C CYS A 29 19.48 -1.05 2.96
N TYR A 30 18.83 -1.58 4.00
CA TYR A 30 17.61 -2.37 3.88
C TYR A 30 16.35 -1.51 3.77
N ILE A 31 16.28 -0.40 4.50
CA ILE A 31 15.11 0.48 4.52
C ILE A 31 14.96 1.26 3.21
N ILE A 32 16.04 1.65 2.54
CA ILE A 32 15.98 2.40 1.27
C ILE A 32 15.16 1.67 0.19
N PRO A 33 15.46 0.41 -0.20
CA PRO A 33 14.67 -0.29 -1.21
C PRO A 33 13.23 -0.51 -0.74
N PHE A 34 13.01 -0.74 0.56
CA PHE A 34 11.69 -0.93 1.13
C PHE A 34 10.81 0.33 1.03
N ILE A 35 11.33 1.50 1.41
CA ILE A 35 10.65 2.79 1.24
C ILE A 35 10.36 3.05 -0.24
N SER A 36 11.31 2.75 -1.12
CA SER A 36 11.13 2.92 -2.56
C SER A 36 9.95 2.11 -3.09
N ALA A 37 9.86 0.83 -2.71
CA ALA A 37 8.76 -0.04 -3.10
C ALA A 37 7.42 0.47 -2.54
N ASN A 38 7.40 0.88 -1.27
CA ASN A 38 6.18 1.36 -0.63
C ASN A 38 5.69 2.68 -1.23
N LEU A 39 6.60 3.57 -1.63
CA LEU A 39 6.27 4.82 -2.30
C LEU A 39 5.65 4.54 -3.68
N SER A 40 6.22 3.61 -4.46
CA SER A 40 5.61 3.19 -5.73
C SER A 40 4.22 2.56 -5.54
N SER A 41 4.04 1.74 -4.50
CA SER A 41 2.73 1.15 -4.19
C SER A 41 1.71 2.19 -3.76
N THR A 42 2.15 3.22 -3.03
CA THR A 42 1.27 4.31 -2.60
C THR A 42 0.86 5.18 -3.79
N GLN A 43 1.78 5.41 -4.73
CA GLN A 43 1.48 6.13 -5.98
C GLN A 43 0.46 5.38 -6.84
N THR A 44 0.59 4.06 -6.98
CA THR A 44 -0.36 3.27 -7.77
C THR A 44 -1.74 3.25 -7.11
N LEU A 45 -1.80 3.10 -5.78
CA LEU A 45 -3.05 3.23 -5.03
C LEU A 45 -3.67 4.62 -5.20
N LEU A 46 -2.87 5.67 -5.29
CA LEU A 46 -3.38 7.04 -5.40
C LEU A 46 -4.00 7.26 -6.76
N ASN A 47 -3.28 6.85 -7.81
CA ASN A 47 -3.80 6.88 -9.19
C ASN A 47 -5.09 6.05 -9.31
N HIS A 48 -5.17 4.90 -8.64
CA HIS A 48 -6.38 4.08 -8.63
C HIS A 48 -7.53 4.76 -7.88
N ALA A 49 -7.28 5.35 -6.70
CA ALA A 49 -8.28 6.08 -5.93
C ALA A 49 -8.84 7.31 -6.67
N GLU A 50 -7.96 8.04 -7.38
CA GLU A 50 -8.35 9.13 -8.28
C GLU A 50 -9.23 8.60 -9.42
N ALA A 51 -8.84 7.50 -10.07
CA ALA A 51 -9.59 6.93 -11.20
C ALA A 51 -11.01 6.48 -10.81
N ILE A 52 -11.22 5.99 -9.59
CA ILE A 52 -12.54 5.59 -9.09
C ILE A 52 -13.32 6.74 -8.41
N ASN A 53 -12.81 7.98 -8.50
CA ASN A 53 -13.35 9.16 -7.82
C ASN A 53 -13.53 8.98 -6.30
N ALA A 54 -12.72 8.11 -5.67
CA ALA A 54 -12.72 7.95 -4.21
C ALA A 54 -12.07 9.15 -3.51
N ILE A 55 -11.17 9.84 -4.21
CA ILE A 55 -10.48 11.05 -3.76
C ILE A 55 -10.53 12.08 -4.90
N PRO A 56 -10.77 13.37 -4.61
CA PRO A 56 -10.75 14.41 -5.63
C PRO A 56 -9.34 14.56 -6.26
N PRO A 57 -9.25 14.82 -7.57
CA PRO A 57 -7.98 14.92 -8.29
C PRO A 57 -7.10 16.12 -7.85
N GLU A 58 -7.70 17.14 -7.22
CA GLU A 58 -7.03 18.30 -6.59
C GLU A 58 -6.60 18.03 -5.14
N SER A 59 -6.35 16.77 -4.78
CA SER A 59 -6.12 16.44 -3.37
C SER A 59 -4.69 16.76 -2.90
N GLU A 60 -4.60 17.31 -1.68
CA GLU A 60 -3.35 17.50 -0.93
C GLU A 60 -2.51 16.22 -0.81
N TYR A 61 -3.12 15.04 -0.99
CA TYR A 61 -2.41 13.76 -0.97
C TYR A 61 -1.34 13.65 -2.05
N ARG A 62 -1.59 14.18 -3.25
CA ARG A 62 -0.63 14.10 -4.36
C ARG A 62 0.59 14.97 -4.09
N THR A 63 0.36 16.22 -3.65
CA THR A 63 1.45 17.14 -3.30
C THR A 63 2.23 16.64 -2.08
N HIS A 64 1.56 16.07 -1.08
CA HIS A 64 2.22 15.44 0.07
C HIS A 64 3.08 14.24 -0.32
N LEU A 65 2.59 13.38 -1.23
CA LEU A 65 3.33 12.22 -1.70
C LEU A 65 4.58 12.65 -2.50
N ASP A 66 4.45 13.66 -3.36
CA ASP A 66 5.58 14.23 -4.11
C ASP A 66 6.64 14.85 -3.19
N VAL A 67 6.23 15.56 -2.14
CA VAL A 67 7.16 16.11 -1.13
C VAL A 67 7.90 14.98 -0.41
N LEU A 68 7.22 13.87 -0.08
CA LEU A 68 7.85 12.70 0.53
C LEU A 68 8.81 12.01 -0.43
N ALA A 69 8.45 11.89 -1.71
CA ALA A 69 9.29 11.33 -2.77
C ALA A 69 10.56 12.15 -2.99
N ASN A 70 10.42 13.47 -3.06
CA ASN A 70 11.55 14.39 -3.18
C ASN A 70 12.48 14.32 -1.97
N ARG A 71 11.92 14.25 -0.75
CA ARG A 71 12.72 14.05 0.47
C ARG A 71 13.45 12.71 0.47
N PHE A 72 12.79 11.65 0.02
CA PHE A 72 13.42 10.33 -0.12
C PHE A 72 14.58 10.37 -1.12
N ALA A 73 14.37 10.97 -2.29
CA ALA A 73 15.39 11.12 -3.32
C ALA A 73 16.60 11.91 -2.80
N ALA A 74 16.37 13.02 -2.10
CA ALA A 74 17.44 13.80 -1.45
C ALA A 74 18.22 12.95 -0.43
N MET A 75 17.52 12.22 0.45
CA MET A 75 18.17 11.33 1.43
C MET A 75 18.95 10.19 0.76
N ARG A 76 18.46 9.66 -0.36
CA ARG A 76 19.14 8.62 -1.14
C ARG A 76 20.42 9.15 -1.79
N VAL A 77 20.38 10.37 -2.34
CA VAL A 77 21.57 11.04 -2.89
C VAL A 77 22.58 11.32 -1.77
N GLU A 78 22.14 11.83 -0.62
CA GLU A 78 23.02 12.04 0.55
C GLU A 78 23.68 10.74 1.01
N SER A 79 22.94 9.62 1.01
CA SER A 79 23.47 8.29 1.35
C SER A 79 24.49 7.77 0.32
N ASN A 80 24.25 8.03 -0.97
CA ASN A 80 25.14 7.62 -2.06
C ASN A 80 26.40 8.49 -2.17
N LEU A 81 26.33 9.75 -1.75
CA LEU A 81 27.46 10.69 -1.80
C LEU A 81 28.56 10.33 -0.77
N ALA A 82 28.20 9.62 0.30
CA ALA A 82 29.16 9.09 1.26
C ALA A 82 29.93 7.91 0.64
N ARG A 83 31.07 8.20 0.01
CA ARG A 83 31.99 7.20 -0.55
C ARG A 83 32.79 6.55 0.58
N GLY A 84 32.16 5.62 1.30
CA GLY A 84 32.81 4.70 2.22
C GLY A 84 32.02 4.44 3.50
N PRO A 85 32.26 3.28 4.15
CA PRO A 85 31.50 2.85 5.32
C PRO A 85 31.61 3.83 6.49
N PHE A 86 32.76 4.47 6.67
CA PHE A 86 32.97 5.48 7.71
C PHE A 86 32.25 6.81 7.45
N GLN A 87 32.09 7.22 6.19
CA GLN A 87 31.32 8.42 5.85
C GLN A 87 29.82 8.17 5.94
N GLN A 88 29.35 6.98 5.52
CA GLN A 88 27.94 6.59 5.72
C GLN A 88 27.61 6.47 7.21
N LEU A 89 28.52 5.91 8.00
CA LEU A 89 28.40 5.87 9.46
C LEU A 89 28.37 7.27 10.07
N ARG A 90 29.25 8.17 9.62
CA ARG A 90 29.26 9.57 10.07
C ARG A 90 27.96 10.28 9.70
N LEU A 91 27.40 10.06 8.51
CA LEU A 91 26.10 10.60 8.12
C LEU A 91 24.95 9.99 8.93
N ALA A 92 24.96 8.67 9.14
CA ALA A 92 23.93 7.99 9.93
C ALA A 92 23.92 8.45 11.38
N ILE A 93 25.10 8.66 11.98
CA ILE A 93 25.25 9.08 13.38
C ILE A 93 25.09 10.61 13.54
N GLN A 94 25.74 11.44 12.72
CA GLN A 94 25.70 12.91 12.88
C GLN A 94 24.43 13.54 12.31
N ARG A 95 23.85 13.00 11.23
CA ARG A 95 22.64 13.56 10.61
C ARG A 95 21.37 12.78 10.95
N GLY A 96 21.45 11.72 11.75
CA GLY A 96 20.30 10.92 12.15
C GLY A 96 19.54 10.32 10.96
N LEU A 97 20.26 9.92 9.91
CA LEU A 97 19.67 9.46 8.64
C LEU A 97 18.68 8.30 8.86
N THR A 98 19.01 7.37 9.76
CA THR A 98 18.12 6.28 10.20
C THR A 98 16.80 6.80 10.74
N CYS A 99 16.82 7.75 11.68
CA CYS A 99 15.60 8.34 12.23
C CYS A 99 14.77 9.06 11.15
N ARG A 100 15.43 9.81 10.26
CA ARG A 100 14.73 10.51 9.15
C ARG A 100 14.09 9.53 8.18
N LEU A 101 14.76 8.44 7.84
CA LEU A 101 14.23 7.34 7.02
C LEU A 101 13.04 6.65 7.71
N SER A 102 13.15 6.36 9.01
CA SER A 102 12.05 5.74 9.78
C SER A 102 10.81 6.65 9.82
N VAL A 103 10.98 7.95 10.09
CA VAL A 103 9.85 8.90 10.10
C VAL A 103 9.21 9.00 8.72
N LEU A 104 10.02 9.01 7.66
CA LEU A 104 9.52 9.03 6.29
C LEU A 104 8.71 7.76 5.97
N TYR A 105 9.24 6.59 6.37
CA TYR A 105 8.56 5.32 6.23
C TYR A 105 7.17 5.33 6.90
N TYR A 106 7.09 5.72 8.17
CA TYR A 106 5.81 5.78 8.88
C TYR A 106 4.82 6.77 8.25
N ARG A 107 5.30 7.88 7.68
CA ARG A 107 4.43 8.81 6.96
C ARG A 107 3.85 8.22 5.68
N ILE A 108 4.68 7.50 4.91
CA ILE A 108 4.22 6.83 3.69
C ILE A 108 3.21 5.73 4.03
N GLU A 109 3.50 4.91 5.05
CA GLU A 109 2.58 3.86 5.51
C GLU A 109 1.25 4.44 6.02
N GLY A 110 1.32 5.57 6.74
CA GLY A 110 0.13 6.30 7.19
C GLY A 110 -0.71 6.87 6.05
N MET A 111 -0.07 7.29 4.94
CA MET A 111 -0.79 7.72 3.74
C MET A 111 -1.43 6.54 3.01
N LYS A 112 -0.69 5.45 2.86
CA LYS A 112 -1.15 4.21 2.23
C LYS A 112 -2.41 3.66 2.93
N SER A 113 -2.38 3.52 4.25
CA SER A 113 -3.53 3.02 5.02
C SER A 113 -4.78 3.92 4.90
N LYS A 114 -4.61 5.26 4.89
CA LYS A 114 -5.72 6.20 4.64
C LYS A 114 -6.32 6.04 3.25
N LEU A 115 -5.47 5.78 2.27
CA LEU A 115 -5.84 5.64 0.87
C LEU A 115 -6.59 4.33 0.61
N GLU A 116 -6.11 3.22 1.18
CA GLU A 116 -6.80 1.93 1.19
C GLU A 116 -8.19 2.07 1.84
N LEU A 117 -8.28 2.73 3.01
CA LEU A 117 -9.55 2.98 3.68
C LEU A 117 -10.52 3.82 2.82
N ALA A 118 -10.02 4.82 2.09
CA ALA A 118 -10.84 5.65 1.21
C ALA A 118 -11.39 4.83 0.02
N ILE A 119 -10.56 3.98 -0.57
CA ILE A 119 -10.95 3.05 -1.64
C ILE A 119 -12.03 2.08 -1.13
N ASP A 120 -11.83 1.46 0.02
CA ASP A 120 -12.77 0.49 0.60
C ASP A 120 -14.10 1.15 0.96
N LYS A 121 -14.07 2.37 1.50
CA LYS A 121 -15.28 3.16 1.77
C LYS A 121 -16.06 3.45 0.49
N GLN A 122 -15.37 3.75 -0.61
CA GLN A 122 -16.03 3.98 -1.90
C GLN A 122 -16.61 2.69 -2.46
N ARG A 123 -15.90 1.56 -2.36
CA ARG A 123 -16.40 0.24 -2.75
C ARG A 123 -17.67 -0.15 -1.98
N LEU A 124 -17.71 0.11 -0.67
CA LEU A 124 -18.89 -0.15 0.16
C LEU A 124 -20.09 0.68 -0.29
N ARG A 125 -19.89 1.98 -0.59
CA ARG A 125 -20.97 2.85 -1.11
C ARG A 125 -21.52 2.35 -2.44
N VAL A 126 -20.65 1.90 -3.34
CA VAL A 126 -21.07 1.33 -4.62
C VAL A 126 -21.86 0.03 -4.41
N ALA A 127 -21.41 -0.85 -3.51
CA ALA A 127 -22.12 -2.08 -3.17
C ALA A 127 -23.51 -1.81 -2.56
N GLU A 128 -23.62 -0.86 -1.63
CA GLU A 128 -24.89 -0.45 -1.02
C GLU A 128 -25.85 0.20 -2.04
N SER A 129 -25.31 1.00 -2.98
CA SER A 129 -26.13 1.57 -4.06
C SER A 129 -26.65 0.49 -5.03
N THR A 130 -25.86 -0.55 -5.26
CA THR A 130 -26.23 -1.68 -6.11
C THR A 130 -27.33 -2.52 -5.46
N THR A 131 -27.25 -2.78 -4.14
CA THR A 131 -28.30 -3.52 -3.42
C THR A 131 -29.60 -2.74 -3.27
N ARG A 132 -29.57 -1.40 -3.18
CA ARG A 132 -30.80 -0.58 -3.19
C ARG A 132 -31.48 -0.50 -4.57
N THR A 133 -30.73 -0.69 -5.66
CA THR A 133 -31.27 -0.62 -7.02
C THR A 133 -31.79 -1.98 -7.51
N ALA A 134 -31.43 -3.07 -6.84
CA ALA A 134 -32.07 -4.36 -7.01
C ALA A 134 -33.48 -4.33 -6.39
N VAL A 135 -34.43 -3.73 -7.12
CA VAL A 135 -35.86 -3.90 -6.87
C VAL A 135 -36.13 -5.41 -6.85
N PRO A 136 -36.71 -5.99 -5.78
CA PRO A 136 -37.19 -7.35 -5.84
C PRO A 136 -38.31 -7.37 -6.89
N ILE A 137 -38.08 -8.01 -8.02
CA ILE A 137 -39.15 -8.32 -8.97
C ILE A 137 -40.20 -9.07 -8.14
N PRO A 138 -41.43 -8.54 -8.00
CA PRO A 138 -42.46 -9.23 -7.24
C PRO A 138 -42.71 -10.58 -7.90
N ALA A 139 -42.65 -11.67 -7.13
CA ALA A 139 -42.89 -13.03 -7.63
C ALA A 139 -44.22 -13.18 -8.39
N ALA A 140 -45.17 -12.24 -8.20
CA ALA A 140 -46.40 -12.12 -8.96
C ALA A 140 -46.18 -11.94 -10.48
N ALA A 141 -45.12 -11.27 -10.92
CA ALA A 141 -44.84 -11.04 -12.34
C ALA A 141 -44.37 -12.31 -13.08
N ILE A 142 -43.80 -13.28 -12.35
CA ILE A 142 -43.33 -14.55 -12.93
C ILE A 142 -44.51 -15.51 -13.13
N ALA A 143 -45.52 -15.47 -12.26
CA ALA A 143 -46.70 -16.33 -12.37
C ALA A 143 -47.61 -15.96 -13.56
N THR A 144 -47.65 -14.69 -13.98
CA THR A 144 -48.52 -14.27 -15.10
C THR A 144 -47.99 -14.71 -16.47
N LEU A 145 -46.68 -14.93 -16.61
CA LEU A 145 -46.11 -15.40 -17.88
C LEU A 145 -46.27 -16.92 -18.08
N ALA A 146 -46.35 -17.69 -16.98
CA ALA A 146 -46.53 -19.14 -17.03
C ALA A 146 -47.97 -19.57 -17.36
N ASN A 147 -48.98 -18.77 -16.98
CA ASN A 147 -50.38 -19.15 -17.18
C ASN A 147 -50.92 -18.89 -18.60
N ASN A 148 -50.21 -18.14 -19.45
CA ASN A 148 -50.67 -17.82 -20.81
C ASN A 148 -50.15 -18.79 -21.90
N VAL A 149 -49.42 -19.84 -21.54
CA VAL A 149 -48.83 -20.81 -22.49
C VAL A 149 -49.54 -22.18 -22.45
N ALA A 150 -50.49 -22.39 -21.54
CA ALA A 150 -51.14 -23.68 -21.33
C ALA A 150 -52.65 -23.65 -21.66
N ASP A 151 -53.02 -23.35 -22.92
CA ASP A 151 -54.30 -23.82 -23.44
C ASP A 151 -54.19 -24.12 -24.95
N PRO A 152 -54.08 -25.40 -25.36
CA PRO A 152 -54.31 -25.82 -26.72
C PRO A 152 -55.59 -26.64 -26.78
N THR A 153 -56.74 -25.98 -26.86
CA THR A 153 -57.98 -26.62 -27.33
C THR A 153 -58.59 -25.85 -28.48
N LEU A 154 -58.23 -26.19 -29.73
CA LEU A 154 -59.18 -26.17 -30.86
C LEU A 154 -58.59 -26.92 -32.09
N PRO A 155 -59.43 -27.59 -32.90
CA PRO A 155 -59.06 -28.76 -33.70
C PRO A 155 -58.73 -28.46 -35.17
N LEU A 156 -57.99 -29.39 -35.79
CA LEU A 156 -57.66 -29.44 -37.22
C LEU A 156 -58.89 -29.40 -38.13
N PRO A 157 -58.90 -28.63 -39.23
CA PRO A 157 -59.84 -28.84 -40.32
C PRO A 157 -59.32 -29.89 -41.31
N ALA A 158 -60.26 -30.72 -41.73
CA ALA A 158 -60.10 -31.89 -42.58
C ALA A 158 -59.81 -31.56 -44.06
N THR A 159 -59.15 -32.51 -44.71
CA THR A 159 -58.95 -32.65 -46.15
C THR A 159 -60.23 -32.92 -46.95
N SER A 160 -60.18 -32.51 -48.23
CA SER A 160 -60.92 -32.97 -49.44
C SER A 160 -62.13 -32.16 -49.92
N PRO A 161 -62.50 -32.22 -51.22
CA PRO A 161 -61.87 -32.90 -52.37
C PRO A 161 -61.22 -31.98 -53.41
#